data_AF-A0A1I7XTJ7-F1
#
_entry.id   AF-A0A1I7XTJ7-F1
#
_cell.length_a   1.000
_cell.length_b   1.000
_cell.length_c   1.000
_cell.angle_alpha   90.00
_cell.angle_beta   90.00
_cell.angle_gamma   90.00
#
_symmetry.space_group_name_H-M   'P 1'
#
loop_
_entity.id
_entity.type
_entity.pdbx_description
1 polymer ?
#
loop_
_entity_poly.entity_id
_entity_poly.type
_entity_poly.pdbx_seq_one_letter_code
_entity_poly.pdbx_strand_id
1 'polypeptide(L)'
;MALRKVRSNLDRLFDKSLTDLIRGIRNNKDNEARYIASCTEEIKMELRQDSTYVKANAIEKLVYLQMLGYDISWASFNIIEVMASTKYTEKRIGYLAAAQCFHDSTDVLMLTTNLIRKDLNRHVHNKLCNEEDELKLIEKII
;
A
#
# COMPACT_ATOMS: atom_id res chain seq x y z
N MET A 1 18.88 -7.30 28.77
CA MET A 1 19.05 -6.53 27.50
C MET A 1 18.28 -7.12 26.31
N ALA A 2 18.07 -8.44 26.20
CA ALA A 2 17.26 -9.04 25.11
C ALA A 2 15.78 -8.63 25.11
N LEU A 3 15.16 -8.48 26.30
CA LEU A 3 13.73 -8.13 26.41
C LEU A 3 13.39 -6.71 25.89
N ARG A 4 14.31 -5.75 26.00
CA ARG A 4 14.13 -4.40 25.39
C ARG A 4 14.15 -4.46 23.85
N LYS A 5 14.98 -5.34 23.28
CA LYS A 5 15.09 -5.53 21.83
C LYS A 5 13.86 -6.24 21.26
N VAL A 6 13.32 -7.21 22.00
CA VAL A 6 12.05 -7.87 21.65
C VAL A 6 10.88 -6.88 21.74
N ARG A 7 10.82 -6.06 22.80
CA ARG A 7 9.79 -5.01 22.92
C ARG A 7 9.89 -3.96 21.82
N SER A 8 11.09 -3.50 21.46
CA SER A 8 11.27 -2.59 20.32
C SER A 8 10.93 -3.25 18.98
N ASN A 9 11.13 -4.56 18.83
CA ASN A 9 10.71 -5.28 17.63
C ASN A 9 9.19 -5.47 17.60
N LEU A 10 8.55 -5.68 18.76
CA LEU A 10 7.11 -5.80 18.90
C LEU A 10 6.41 -4.45 18.63
N ASP A 11 6.96 -3.35 19.16
CA ASP A 11 6.51 -1.98 18.87
C ASP A 11 6.80 -1.56 17.41
N ARG A 12 7.75 -2.21 16.72
CA ARG A 12 7.98 -2.06 15.27
C ARG A 12 7.09 -2.96 14.42
N LEU A 13 6.61 -4.08 14.97
CA LEU A 13 5.67 -5.03 14.35
C LEU A 13 4.23 -4.51 14.38
N PHE A 14 3.87 -3.66 15.35
CA PHE A 14 2.65 -2.87 15.29
C PHE A 14 2.83 -1.77 14.25
N ASP A 15 2.59 -2.14 12.99
CA ASP A 15 2.37 -1.29 11.80
C ASP A 15 2.63 0.19 12.09
N LYS A 16 3.90 0.62 11.99
CA LYS A 16 4.20 2.05 11.91
C LYS A 16 3.33 2.59 10.79
N SER A 17 2.39 3.47 11.10
CA SER A 17 1.47 3.99 10.09
C SER A 17 2.26 4.85 9.09
N LEU A 18 1.67 5.15 7.93
CA LEU A 18 2.23 6.15 7.02
C LEU A 18 2.57 7.45 7.77
N THR A 19 1.72 7.86 8.73
CA THR A 19 1.96 9.08 9.51
C THR A 19 3.23 9.00 10.37
N ASP A 20 3.59 7.82 10.85
CA ASP A 20 4.80 7.62 11.65
C ASP A 20 6.06 7.61 10.79
N LEU A 21 5.96 7.10 9.56
CA LEU A 21 7.03 7.23 8.56
C LEU A 21 7.31 8.72 8.25
N ILE A 22 6.26 9.50 7.99
CA ILE A 22 6.37 10.93 7.67
C ILE A 22 6.97 11.71 8.85
N ARG A 23 6.49 11.45 10.08
CA ARG A 23 7.08 12.03 11.30
C ARG A 23 8.54 11.63 11.47
N GLY A 24 8.85 10.36 11.23
CA GLY A 24 10.20 9.80 11.32
C GLY A 24 11.17 10.48 10.37
N ILE A 25 10.77 10.67 9.11
CA ILE A 25 11.55 11.39 8.10
C ILE A 25 11.77 12.84 8.52
N ARG A 26 10.70 13.55 8.91
CA ARG A 26 10.76 14.96 9.31
C ARG A 26 11.66 15.21 10.53
N ASN A 27 11.75 14.25 11.45
CA ASN A 27 12.59 14.35 12.64
C ASN A 27 14.07 14.01 12.38
N ASN A 28 14.40 13.39 11.25
CA ASN A 28 15.76 12.96 10.90
C ASN A 28 16.32 13.72 9.69
N LYS A 29 16.20 15.06 9.67
CA LYS A 29 16.61 15.88 8.52
C LYS A 29 18.08 15.71 8.11
N ASP A 30 18.98 15.52 9.08
CA ASP A 30 20.41 15.40 8.80
C ASP A 30 20.82 14.01 8.26
N ASN A 31 19.95 13.01 8.39
CA ASN A 31 20.22 11.61 8.00
C ASN A 31 19.04 10.95 7.28
N GLU A 32 18.27 11.75 6.53
CA GLU A 32 17.03 11.33 5.89
C GLU A 32 17.24 10.10 4.99
N ALA A 33 18.28 10.11 4.15
CA ALA A 33 18.58 8.99 3.25
C ALA A 33 18.86 7.67 3.99
N ARG A 34 19.57 7.72 5.13
CA ARG A 34 19.83 6.53 5.96
C ARG A 34 18.56 6.02 6.64
N TYR A 35 17.71 6.93 7.10
CA TYR A 35 16.44 6.59 7.70
C TYR A 35 15.50 5.93 6.68
N ILE A 36 15.38 6.52 5.49
CA ILE A 36 14.56 5.97 4.40
C ILE A 36 15.06 4.60 3.97
N ALA A 37 16.37 4.39 3.86
CA ALA A 37 16.94 3.07 3.58
C ALA A 37 16.53 2.04 4.64
N SER A 38 16.59 2.39 5.93
CA SER A 38 16.13 1.51 7.01
C SER A 38 14.62 1.23 6.92
N CYS A 39 13.80 2.23 6.62
CA CYS A 39 12.35 2.04 6.44
C CYS A 39 12.03 1.18 5.23
N THR A 40 12.79 1.30 4.14
CA THR A 40 12.63 0.48 2.93
C THR A 40 12.88 -0.99 3.23
N GLU A 41 13.88 -1.31 4.05
CA GLU A 41 14.13 -2.69 4.48
C GLU A 41 13.01 -3.23 5.39
N GLU A 42 12.47 -2.40 6.29
CA GLU A 42 11.29 -2.77 7.10
C GLU A 42 10.07 -3.06 6.19
N ILE A 43 9.79 -2.20 5.21
CA ILE A 43 8.70 -2.38 4.24
C ILE A 43 8.88 -3.68 3.44
N LYS A 44 10.10 -4.00 2.99
CA LYS A 44 10.37 -5.27 2.29
C LYS A 44 10.05 -6.49 3.16
N MET A 45 10.23 -6.40 4.48
CA MET A 45 9.83 -7.48 5.39
C MET A 45 8.30 -7.55 5.54
N GLU A 46 7.62 -6.41 5.63
CA GLU A 46 6.15 -6.33 5.69
C GLU A 46 5.49 -6.93 4.44
N LEU A 47 6.04 -6.63 3.25
CA LEU A 47 5.53 -7.16 1.97
C LEU A 47 5.64 -8.68 1.83
N ARG A 48 6.51 -9.34 2.61
CA ARG A 48 6.65 -10.79 2.62
C ARG A 48 5.60 -11.50 3.49
N GLN A 49 4.82 -10.76 4.28
CA GLN A 49 3.77 -11.36 5.10
C GLN A 49 2.56 -11.75 4.25
N ASP A 50 1.78 -12.75 4.66
CA ASP A 50 0.61 -13.20 3.89
C ASP A 50 -0.60 -12.25 4.01
N SER A 51 -0.60 -11.35 5.00
CA SER A 51 -1.72 -10.44 5.26
C SER A 51 -1.79 -9.32 4.22
N THR A 52 -2.83 -9.32 3.39
CA THR A 52 -3.11 -8.26 2.41
C THR A 52 -3.27 -6.88 3.06
N TYR A 53 -3.77 -6.83 4.30
CA TYR A 53 -3.86 -5.59 5.07
C TYR A 53 -2.48 -4.99 5.36
N VAL A 54 -1.52 -5.82 5.78
CA VAL A 54 -0.15 -5.38 6.03
C VAL A 54 0.53 -4.97 4.72
N LYS A 55 0.32 -5.73 3.63
CA LYS A 55 0.82 -5.35 2.30
C LYS A 55 0.25 -4.00 1.85
N ALA A 56 -1.03 -3.75 2.08
CA ALA A 56 -1.65 -2.46 1.75
C ALA A 56 -1.01 -1.30 2.54
N ASN A 57 -0.79 -1.46 3.84
CA ASN A 57 -0.09 -0.46 4.65
C ASN A 57 1.36 -0.23 4.16
N ALA A 58 2.07 -1.31 3.82
CA ALA A 58 3.42 -1.25 3.29
C ALA A 58 3.49 -0.53 1.92
N ILE A 59 2.51 -0.79 1.03
CA ILE A 59 2.40 -0.11 -0.27
C ILE A 59 2.06 1.36 -0.08
N GLU A 60 1.17 1.72 0.86
CA GLU A 60 0.85 3.11 1.16
C GLU A 60 2.12 3.90 1.54
N LYS A 61 3.01 3.30 2.35
CA LYS A 61 4.33 3.86 2.67
C LYS A 61 5.20 4.02 1.42
N LEU A 62 5.22 3.04 0.53
CA LEU A 62 5.98 3.09 -0.73
C LEU A 62 5.48 4.19 -1.66
N VAL A 63 4.17 4.39 -1.76
CA VAL A 63 3.58 5.47 -2.58
C VAL A 63 4.11 6.83 -2.13
N TYR A 64 4.23 7.04 -0.81
CA TYR A 64 4.84 8.26 -0.28
C TYR A 64 6.32 8.38 -0.63
N LEU A 65 7.10 7.29 -0.50
CA LEU A 65 8.51 7.29 -0.91
C LEU A 65 8.68 7.56 -2.41
N GLN A 66 7.79 7.04 -3.25
CA GLN A 66 7.76 7.34 -4.68
C GLN A 66 7.49 8.83 -4.95
N MET A 67 6.64 9.49 -4.16
CA MET A 67 6.45 10.95 -4.25
C MET A 67 7.71 11.75 -3.88
N LEU A 68 8.58 11.18 -3.03
CA LEU A 68 9.90 11.75 -2.72
C LEU A 68 10.96 11.42 -3.79
N GLY A 69 10.62 10.66 -4.83
CA GLY A 69 11.50 10.29 -5.94
C GLY A 69 12.27 8.98 -5.77
N TYR A 70 11.93 8.15 -4.78
CA TYR A 70 12.52 6.81 -4.62
C TYR A 70 11.83 5.80 -5.54
N ASP A 71 12.62 4.93 -6.19
CA ASP A 71 12.07 3.88 -7.06
C ASP A 71 11.38 2.75 -6.26
N ILE A 72 10.11 2.48 -6.62
CA ILE A 72 9.30 1.38 -6.07
C ILE A 72 8.96 0.29 -7.09
N SER A 73 9.56 0.31 -8.29
CA SER A 73 9.24 -0.64 -9.37
C SER A 73 9.37 -2.11 -8.97
N TRP A 74 10.26 -2.41 -8.02
CA TRP A 74 10.46 -3.73 -7.42
C TRP A 74 9.23 -4.26 -6.64
N ALA A 75 8.31 -3.38 -6.23
CA ALA A 75 7.10 -3.75 -5.50
C ALA A 75 5.88 -4.00 -6.41
N SER A 76 6.05 -3.90 -7.73
CA SER A 76 4.97 -4.00 -8.72
C SER A 76 4.06 -5.22 -8.56
N PHE A 77 4.63 -6.40 -8.28
CA PHE A 77 3.84 -7.61 -8.03
C PHE A 77 2.99 -7.53 -6.75
N ASN A 78 3.55 -6.98 -5.66
CA ASN A 78 2.80 -6.79 -4.41
C ASN A 78 1.64 -5.81 -4.60
N ILE A 79 1.82 -4.79 -5.45
CA ILE A 79 0.76 -3.85 -5.82
C ILE A 79 -0.40 -4.57 -6.50
N ILE A 80 -0.11 -5.45 -7.46
CA ILE A 80 -1.12 -6.28 -8.13
C ILE A 80 -1.86 -7.18 -7.14
N GLU A 81 -1.14 -7.77 -6.20
CA GLU A 81 -1.76 -8.62 -5.17
C GLU A 81 -2.75 -7.85 -4.30
N VAL A 82 -2.41 -6.62 -3.89
CA VAL A 82 -3.31 -5.74 -3.15
C VAL A 82 -4.47 -5.23 -4.02
N MET A 83 -4.24 -4.96 -5.31
CA MET A 83 -5.31 -4.66 -6.26
C MET A 83 -6.30 -5.83 -6.41
N ALA A 84 -5.82 -7.07 -6.31
CA ALA A 84 -6.66 -8.26 -6.39
C ALA A 84 -7.49 -8.52 -5.11
N SER A 85 -7.32 -7.72 -4.05
CA SER A 85 -8.09 -7.86 -2.81
C SER A 85 -9.60 -7.78 -3.04
N THR A 86 -10.36 -8.46 -2.18
CA THR A 86 -11.83 -8.40 -2.15
C THR A 86 -12.34 -7.15 -1.42
N LYS A 87 -11.50 -6.51 -0.59
CA LYS A 87 -11.85 -5.33 0.21
C LYS A 87 -11.55 -4.04 -0.56
N TYR A 88 -12.51 -3.12 -0.55
CA TYR A 88 -12.39 -1.83 -1.22
C TYR A 88 -11.23 -0.97 -0.69
N THR A 89 -11.01 -0.96 0.63
CA THR A 89 -9.96 -0.16 1.27
C THR A 89 -8.55 -0.52 0.77
N GLU A 90 -8.25 -1.81 0.71
CA GLU A 90 -6.96 -2.34 0.24
C GLU A 90 -6.83 -2.13 -1.28
N LYS A 91 -7.89 -2.48 -2.02
CA LYS A 91 -7.95 -2.31 -3.47
C LYS A 91 -7.71 -0.86 -3.92
N ARG A 92 -8.29 0.13 -3.20
CA ARG A 92 -8.08 1.55 -3.48
C ARG A 92 -6.61 1.95 -3.39
N ILE A 93 -5.89 1.44 -2.39
CA ILE A 93 -4.46 1.71 -2.21
C ILE A 93 -3.66 1.06 -3.35
N GLY A 94 -3.99 -0.18 -3.73
CA GLY A 94 -3.35 -0.87 -4.85
C GLY A 94 -3.52 -0.11 -6.17
N TYR A 95 -4.74 0.36 -6.47
CA TYR A 95 -4.99 1.16 -7.67
C TYR A 95 -4.29 2.52 -7.66
N LEU A 96 -4.22 3.18 -6.50
CA LEU A 96 -3.46 4.42 -6.34
C LEU A 96 -1.97 4.19 -6.64
N ALA A 97 -1.40 3.13 -6.07
CA ALA A 97 0.01 2.80 -6.28
C ALA A 97 0.29 2.46 -7.74
N ALA A 98 -0.55 1.64 -8.38
CA ALA A 98 -0.44 1.31 -9.80
C ALA A 98 -0.50 2.57 -10.68
N ALA A 99 -1.44 3.48 -10.41
CA ALA A 99 -1.56 4.73 -11.16
C ALA A 99 -0.33 5.64 -11.04
N GLN A 100 0.41 5.56 -9.93
CA GLN A 100 1.58 6.40 -9.68
C GLN A 100 2.90 5.79 -10.19
N CYS A 101 3.05 4.46 -10.17
CA CYS A 101 4.34 3.81 -10.44
C CYS A 101 4.38 2.93 -11.70
N PHE A 102 3.25 2.56 -12.28
CA PHE A 102 3.28 1.71 -13.48
C PHE A 102 3.55 2.56 -14.72
N HIS A 103 4.51 2.09 -15.50
CA HIS A 103 4.91 2.68 -16.78
C HIS A 103 4.82 1.61 -17.87
N ASP A 104 4.95 2.00 -19.14
CA ASP A 104 4.78 1.09 -20.29
C ASP A 104 5.75 -0.12 -20.26
N SER A 105 6.86 -0.02 -19.54
CA SER A 105 7.83 -1.09 -19.34
C SER A 105 7.52 -2.03 -18.17
N THR A 106 6.38 -1.87 -17.49
CA THR A 106 6.03 -2.68 -16.32
C THR A 106 5.44 -4.02 -16.76
N ASP A 107 6.10 -5.13 -16.39
CA ASP A 107 5.71 -6.49 -16.79
C ASP A 107 4.28 -6.90 -16.36
N VAL A 108 3.75 -6.27 -15.32
CA VAL A 108 2.44 -6.61 -14.75
C VAL A 108 1.26 -5.86 -15.39
N LEU A 109 1.47 -5.03 -16.42
CA LEU A 109 0.40 -4.24 -17.07
C LEU A 109 -0.76 -5.09 -17.59
N MET A 110 -0.50 -6.28 -18.12
CA MET A 110 -1.58 -7.19 -18.54
C MET A 110 -2.44 -7.65 -17.36
N LEU A 111 -1.84 -7.91 -16.20
CA LEU A 111 -2.59 -8.27 -14.98
C LEU A 111 -3.40 -7.08 -14.49
N THR A 112 -2.83 -5.87 -14.50
CA THR A 112 -3.50 -4.62 -14.15
C THR A 112 -4.76 -4.41 -14.98
N THR A 113 -4.65 -4.50 -16.30
CA THR A 113 -5.80 -4.31 -17.20
C THR A 113 -6.88 -5.37 -17.01
N ASN A 114 -6.50 -6.63 -16.73
CA ASN A 114 -7.44 -7.69 -16.43
C ASN A 114 -8.19 -7.44 -15.11
N LEU A 115 -7.50 -6.98 -14.06
CA LEU A 115 -8.12 -6.61 -12.79
C LEU A 115 -9.10 -5.44 -12.95
N ILE A 116 -8.71 -4.39 -13.69
CA ILE A 116 -9.58 -3.25 -13.98
C ILE A 116 -10.86 -3.72 -14.69
N ARG A 117 -10.73 -4.53 -15.76
CA ARG A 117 -11.90 -5.05 -16.49
C ARG A 117 -12.81 -5.86 -15.58
N LYS A 118 -12.25 -6.72 -14.73
CA LYS A 118 -13.02 -7.55 -13.79
C LYS A 118 -13.79 -6.68 -12.79
N ASP A 119 -13.16 -5.66 -12.24
CA ASP A 119 -13.79 -4.76 -11.26
C ASP A 119 -14.87 -3.88 -11.89
N LEU A 120 -14.64 -3.35 -13.10
CA LEU A 120 -15.65 -2.60 -13.85
C LEU A 120 -16.86 -3.48 -14.19
N ASN A 121 -16.64 -4.71 -14.66
CA ASN A 121 -17.72 -5.65 -14.95
C ASN A 121 -18.48 -6.07 -13.68
N ARG A 122 -17.79 -6.15 -12.54
CA ARG A 122 -18.44 -6.43 -11.25
C ARG A 122 -19.35 -5.29 -10.81
N HIS A 123 -18.99 -4.02 -11.04
CA HIS A 123 -19.89 -2.90 -10.77
C HIS A 123 -21.12 -2.88 -11.69
N VAL A 124 -20.97 -3.28 -12.96
CA VAL A 124 -22.12 -3.43 -13.88
C VAL A 124 -23.08 -4.53 -13.40
N HIS A 125 -22.57 -5.58 -12.76
CA HIS A 125 -23.40 -6.66 -12.20
C HIS A 125 -23.92 -6.38 -10.77
N ASN A 126 -23.20 -5.56 -9.99
CA ASN A 126 -23.56 -5.20 -8.60
C ASN A 126 -24.58 -4.06 -8.50
N LYS A 127 -24.88 -3.34 -9.59
CA LYS A 127 -26.08 -2.49 -9.67
C LYS A 127 -27.39 -3.26 -9.43
N LEU A 128 -27.35 -4.60 -9.41
CA LEU A 128 -28.50 -5.44 -9.08
C LEU A 128 -28.50 -5.95 -7.63
N CYS A 129 -27.44 -5.74 -6.82
CA CYS A 129 -27.36 -6.44 -5.53
C CYS A 129 -26.98 -5.66 -4.27
N ASN A 130 -26.41 -4.45 -4.25
CA ASN A 130 -26.21 -3.75 -2.95
C ASN A 130 -26.08 -2.22 -3.13
N GLU A 131 -27.21 -1.50 -3.13
CA GLU A 131 -27.27 -0.02 -3.06
C GLU A 131 -27.06 0.53 -1.62
N GLU A 132 -27.00 -0.31 -0.59
CA GLU A 132 -26.93 0.17 0.81
C GLU A 132 -25.52 0.57 1.31
N ASP A 133 -24.46 0.08 0.68
CA ASP A 133 -23.07 0.40 1.09
C ASP A 133 -22.49 1.61 0.34
N GLU A 134 -22.98 1.92 -0.87
CA GLU A 134 -22.49 3.07 -1.66
C GLU A 134 -22.97 4.41 -1.08
N LEU A 135 -24.19 4.48 -0.54
CA LEU A 135 -24.73 5.69 0.12
C LEU A 135 -23.94 6.07 1.38
N LYS A 136 -23.49 5.09 2.18
CA LYS A 136 -22.66 5.33 3.38
C LYS A 136 -21.24 5.79 3.04
N LEU A 137 -20.74 5.47 1.85
CA LEU A 137 -19.43 5.90 1.40
C LEU A 137 -19.47 7.32 0.81
N ILE A 138 -20.60 7.71 0.19
CA ILE A 138 -20.82 9.06 -0.34
C ILE A 138 -21.11 10.06 0.81
N GLU A 139 -21.89 9.69 1.83
CA GLU A 139 -22.14 10.55 3.00
C GLU A 139 -20.91 10.77 3.90
N LYS A 140 -19.85 9.98 3.76
CA LYS A 140 -18.59 10.20 4.49
C LYS A 140 -17.59 11.08 3.74
N ILE A 141 -17.87 11.42 2.49
CA ILE A 141 -16.98 12.19 1.61
C ILE A 141 -17.51 13.61 1.35
N ILE A 142 -18.79 13.88 1.61
CA ILE A 142 -19.41 15.21 1.59
C ILE A 142 -19.65 15.67 3.03
#